data_AF-A0A8T3YSX6-F1
#
_entry.id   AF-A0A8T3YSX6-F1
#
_cell.length_a   1.000
_cell.length_b   1.000
_cell.length_c   1.000
_cell.angle_alpha   90.00
_cell.angle_beta   90.00
_cell.angle_gamma   90.00
#
_symmetry.space_group_name_H-M   'P 1'
#
loop_
_entity.id
_entity.type
_entity.pdbx_description
1 polymer ?
#
loop_
_entity_poly.entity_id
_entity_poly.type
_entity_poly.pdbx_seq_one_letter_code
_entity_poly.pdbx_strand_id
1 'polypeptide(L)'
;MALRELKFYGKSPEELKKMTIKEFAQLVPARQRRSLLKGFTDAQKSFLKKLEKKSNNVKTHCRNMIVIPQLLDRNIMVYSGKEFVPLTITAEMLGHYLGEFIMTRKKVSHSAPGIGATKSSSSISVR
;
A
#
# COMPACT_ATOMS: atom_id res chain seq x y z
N MET A 1 17.49 19.60 14.14
CA MET A 1 16.75 18.44 13.57
C MET A 1 17.03 18.46 12.08
N ALA A 2 17.85 17.55 11.56
CA ALA A 2 18.23 17.60 10.14
C ALA A 2 17.04 17.15 9.27
N LEU A 3 16.65 17.99 8.31
CA LEU A 3 15.70 17.62 7.26
C LEU A 3 16.37 16.58 6.36
N ARG A 4 16.02 15.31 6.52
CA ARG A 4 16.52 14.24 5.66
C ARG A 4 15.88 14.40 4.29
N GLU A 5 16.67 14.77 3.28
CA GLU A 5 16.23 14.80 1.90
C GLU A 5 15.93 13.38 1.41
N LEU A 6 14.65 13.05 1.23
CA LEU A 6 14.23 11.75 0.72
C LEU A 6 14.41 11.74 -0.81
N LYS A 7 15.41 10.98 -1.28
CA LYS A 7 15.71 10.78 -2.70
C LYS A 7 15.40 9.34 -3.09
N PHE A 8 14.60 9.14 -4.12
CA PHE A 8 14.34 7.82 -4.71
C PHE A 8 15.30 7.61 -5.88
N TYR A 9 16.28 6.71 -5.72
CA TYR A 9 17.35 6.48 -6.71
C TYR A 9 18.00 7.79 -7.20
N GLY A 10 18.27 8.71 -6.26
CA GLY A 10 18.90 10.00 -6.55
C GLY A 10 17.96 11.11 -7.03
N LYS A 11 16.67 10.82 -7.27
CA LYS A 11 15.69 11.81 -7.76
C LYS A 11 14.82 12.37 -6.64
N SER A 12 14.48 13.65 -6.74
CA SER A 12 13.57 14.32 -5.79
C SER A 12 12.10 13.93 -6.05
N PRO A 13 11.21 13.97 -5.05
CA PRO A 13 9.80 13.62 -5.24
C PRO A 13 9.09 14.51 -6.27
N GLU A 14 9.53 15.75 -6.45
CA GLU A 14 8.98 16.67 -7.45
C GLU A 14 9.39 16.29 -8.88
N GLU A 15 10.63 15.87 -9.08
CA GLU A 15 11.10 15.33 -10.36
C GLU A 15 10.35 14.05 -10.73
N LEU A 16 10.12 13.17 -9.74
CA LEU A 16 9.38 11.92 -9.94
C LEU A 16 7.95 12.17 -10.41
N LYS A 17 7.28 13.22 -9.92
CA LYS A 17 5.92 13.58 -10.34
C LYS A 17 5.85 14.05 -11.80
N LYS A 18 6.93 14.61 -12.34
CA LYS A 18 7.01 15.10 -13.73
C LYS A 18 7.33 14.00 -14.74
N MET A 19 8.00 12.93 -14.30
CA MET A 19 8.37 11.82 -15.18
C MET A 19 7.17 11.02 -15.69
N THR A 20 7.34 10.43 -16.87
CA THR A 20 6.38 9.48 -17.41
C THR A 20 6.47 8.12 -16.72
N ILE A 21 5.39 7.33 -16.82
CA ILE A 21 5.33 5.99 -16.24
C ILE A 21 6.41 5.07 -16.84
N LYS A 22 6.78 5.26 -18.11
CA LYS A 22 7.81 4.46 -18.78
C LYS A 22 9.21 4.75 -18.25
N GLU A 23 9.53 6.03 -18.01
CA GLU A 23 10.80 6.43 -17.40
C GLU A 23 10.89 5.97 -15.95
N PHE A 24 9.79 6.09 -15.21
CA PHE A 24 9.70 5.56 -13.85
C PHE A 24 9.92 4.04 -13.82
N ALA A 25 9.35 3.29 -14.78
CA ALA A 25 9.51 1.85 -14.85
C ALA A 25 10.97 1.39 -14.98
N GLN A 26 11.86 2.21 -15.55
CA GLN A 26 13.29 1.87 -15.65
C GLN A 26 14.01 1.90 -14.29
N LEU A 27 13.52 2.69 -13.34
CA LEU A 27 14.13 2.87 -12.01
C LEU A 27 13.73 1.77 -11.01
N VAL A 28 12.59 1.12 -11.23
CA VAL A 28 12.00 0.17 -10.27
C VAL A 28 12.51 -1.26 -10.56
N PRO A 29 12.58 -2.15 -9.54
CA PRO A 29 12.93 -3.56 -9.74
C PRO A 29 12.13 -4.29 -10.83
N ALA A 30 12.70 -5.39 -11.32
CA ALA A 30 12.26 -6.10 -12.52
C ALA A 30 10.77 -6.52 -12.51
N ARG A 31 10.25 -6.95 -11.36
CA ARG A 31 8.84 -7.40 -11.24
C ARG A 31 7.87 -6.25 -11.48
N GLN A 32 8.10 -5.12 -10.85
CA GLN A 32 7.27 -3.92 -10.98
C GLN A 32 7.43 -3.29 -12.36
N ARG A 33 8.66 -3.24 -12.88
CA ARG A 33 8.93 -2.82 -14.26
C ARG A 33 8.11 -3.64 -15.26
N ARG A 34 8.11 -4.98 -15.14
CA ARG A 34 7.29 -5.86 -15.98
C ARG A 34 5.81 -5.52 -15.88
N SER A 35 5.30 -5.29 -14.67
CA SER A 35 3.89 -4.96 -14.47
C SER A 35 3.51 -3.61 -15.08
N LEU A 36 4.37 -2.60 -14.97
CA LEU A 36 4.17 -1.29 -15.58
C LEU A 36 4.23 -1.34 -17.11
N LEU A 37 5.18 -2.11 -17.67
CA LEU A 37 5.31 -2.30 -19.12
C LEU A 37 4.15 -3.09 -19.72
N LYS A 38 3.62 -4.08 -19.01
CA LYS A 38 2.41 -4.83 -19.42
C LYS A 38 1.16 -3.94 -19.41
N GLY A 39 1.16 -2.89 -18.59
CA GLY A 39 0.06 -1.95 -18.44
C GLY A 39 -0.92 -2.30 -17.33
N PHE A 40 -1.85 -1.37 -17.08
CA PHE A 40 -2.83 -1.49 -16.00
C PHE A 40 -4.04 -2.32 -16.38
N THR A 41 -4.59 -3.05 -15.41
CA THR A 41 -5.89 -3.70 -15.53
C THR A 41 -7.01 -2.66 -15.51
N ASP A 42 -8.21 -3.02 -15.98
CA ASP A 42 -9.32 -2.07 -16.03
C ASP A 42 -9.78 -1.61 -14.64
N ALA A 43 -9.65 -2.49 -13.64
CA ALA A 43 -9.87 -2.13 -12.24
C ALA A 43 -8.88 -1.05 -11.75
N GLN A 44 -7.60 -1.15 -12.13
CA GLN A 44 -6.57 -0.17 -11.80
C GLN A 44 -6.80 1.16 -12.54
N LYS A 45 -7.21 1.12 -13.81
CA LYS A 45 -7.60 2.33 -14.56
C LYS A 45 -8.80 3.03 -13.91
N SER A 46 -9.82 2.28 -13.52
CA SER A 46 -10.99 2.82 -12.80
C SER A 46 -10.58 3.46 -11.47
N PHE A 47 -9.63 2.85 -10.75
CA PHE A 47 -9.07 3.41 -9.53
C PHE A 47 -8.34 4.74 -9.76
N LEU A 48 -7.46 4.82 -10.77
CA LEU A 48 -6.77 6.07 -11.13
C LEU A 48 -7.77 7.19 -11.49
N LYS A 49 -8.78 6.88 -12.30
CA LYS A 49 -9.86 7.84 -12.63
C LYS A 49 -10.65 8.31 -11.39
N LYS A 50 -10.87 7.42 -10.42
CA LYS A 50 -11.53 7.79 -9.16
C LYS A 50 -10.66 8.72 -8.32
N LEU A 51 -9.34 8.50 -8.33
CA LEU A 51 -8.37 9.31 -7.61
C LEU A 51 -8.23 10.72 -8.18
N GLU A 52 -8.35 10.88 -9.51
CA GLU A 52 -8.38 12.19 -10.15
C GLU A 52 -9.63 12.99 -9.73
N LYS A 53 -10.78 12.33 -9.56
CA LYS A 53 -12.06 12.98 -9.25
C LYS A 53 -12.29 13.26 -7.76
N LYS A 54 -11.82 12.38 -6.87
CA LYS A 54 -12.05 12.49 -5.43
C LYS A 54 -10.75 12.78 -4.71
N SER A 55 -10.71 13.89 -3.97
CA SER A 55 -9.53 14.33 -3.24
C SER A 55 -9.22 13.46 -2.01
N ASN A 56 -10.25 12.92 -1.33
CA ASN A 56 -10.08 12.29 -0.02
C ASN A 56 -10.69 10.88 0.05
N ASN A 57 -9.96 9.95 0.70
CA ASN A 57 -10.38 8.61 1.13
C ASN A 57 -10.95 7.71 0.03
N VAL A 58 -10.18 7.54 -1.06
CA VAL A 58 -10.59 6.64 -2.15
C VAL A 58 -10.44 5.18 -1.70
N LYS A 59 -11.57 4.46 -1.68
CA LYS A 59 -11.62 3.03 -1.39
C LYS A 59 -11.15 2.21 -2.58
N THR A 60 -10.28 1.23 -2.34
CA THR A 60 -9.76 0.33 -3.38
C THR A 60 -9.65 -1.11 -2.90
N HIS A 61 -9.98 -2.03 -3.81
CA HIS A 61 -9.70 -3.45 -3.68
C HIS A 61 -8.41 -3.85 -4.43
N CYS A 62 -7.83 -2.93 -5.21
CA CYS A 62 -6.67 -3.21 -6.04
C CYS A 62 -5.38 -3.22 -5.19
N ARG A 63 -5.10 -4.35 -4.53
CA ARG A 63 -3.88 -4.57 -3.74
C ARG A 63 -2.62 -4.78 -4.59
N ASN A 64 -2.80 -5.15 -5.85
CA ASN A 64 -1.73 -5.38 -6.83
C ASN A 64 -1.31 -4.11 -7.59
N MET A 65 -1.77 -2.94 -7.17
CA MET A 65 -1.36 -1.67 -7.76
C MET A 65 0.02 -1.27 -7.23
N ILE A 66 0.89 -0.80 -8.12
CA ILE A 66 2.21 -0.26 -7.76
C ILE A 66 2.05 1.19 -7.34
N VAL A 67 2.78 1.62 -6.32
CA VAL A 67 2.84 3.03 -5.92
C VAL A 67 3.62 3.82 -6.98
N ILE A 68 2.89 4.63 -7.75
CA ILE A 68 3.39 5.51 -8.81
C ILE A 68 3.59 6.92 -8.21
N PRO A 69 4.52 7.75 -8.73
CA PRO A 69 4.72 9.12 -8.24
C PRO A 69 3.46 9.99 -8.18
N GLN A 70 2.47 9.75 -9.05
CA GLN A 70 1.18 10.45 -9.04
C GLN A 70 0.33 10.19 -7.78
N LEU A 71 0.62 9.10 -7.05
CA LEU A 71 -0.09 8.68 -5.84
C LEU A 71 0.52 9.28 -4.57
N LEU A 72 1.64 9.99 -4.66
CA LEU A 72 2.28 10.62 -3.50
C LEU A 72 1.32 11.60 -2.82
N ASP A 73 1.36 11.62 -1.49
CA ASP A 73 0.58 12.52 -0.63
C ASP A 73 -0.95 12.30 -0.73
N ARG A 74 -1.39 11.16 -1.28
CA ARG A 74 -2.81 10.77 -1.34
C ARG A 74 -3.18 9.83 -0.20
N ASN A 75 -4.39 10.01 0.32
CA ASN A 75 -5.00 9.14 1.32
C ASN A 75 -5.86 8.08 0.63
N ILE A 76 -5.45 6.82 0.75
CA ILE A 76 -6.07 5.68 0.05
C ILE A 76 -6.56 4.67 1.08
N MET A 77 -7.79 4.22 0.95
CA MET A 77 -8.35 3.18 1.82
C MET A 77 -8.25 1.83 1.11
N VAL A 78 -7.36 0.96 1.55
CA VAL A 78 -7.11 -0.33 0.90
C VAL A 78 -7.80 -1.46 1.67
N TYR A 79 -8.49 -2.33 0.94
CA TYR A 79 -9.18 -3.47 1.53
C TYR A 79 -8.20 -4.52 2.06
N SER A 80 -8.30 -4.86 3.35
CA SER A 80 -7.50 -5.90 4.01
C SER A 80 -8.06 -7.31 3.79
N GLY A 81 -9.36 -7.44 3.50
CA GLY A 81 -10.09 -8.72 3.46
C GLY A 81 -11.33 -8.73 4.35
N LYS A 82 -11.36 -7.82 5.34
CA LYS A 82 -12.49 -7.58 6.25
C LYS A 82 -12.89 -6.11 6.28
N GLU A 83 -11.89 -5.23 6.38
CA GLU A 83 -12.09 -3.78 6.56
C GLU A 83 -11.21 -3.00 5.59
N PHE A 84 -11.55 -1.73 5.37
CA PHE A 84 -10.75 -0.78 4.59
C PHE A 84 -9.80 -0.03 5.52
N VAL A 85 -8.51 -0.26 5.35
CA VAL A 85 -7.47 0.39 6.16
C VAL A 85 -7.01 1.66 5.45
N PRO A 86 -7.03 2.83 6.12
CA PRO A 86 -6.51 4.07 5.55
C PRO A 86 -4.97 4.01 5.50
N LEU A 87 -4.41 4.38 4.36
CA LEU A 87 -2.97 4.47 4.10
C LEU A 87 -2.67 5.82 3.46
N THR A 88 -1.78 6.59 4.08
CA THR A 88 -1.22 7.81 3.49
C THR A 88 0.10 7.44 2.81
N ILE A 89 0.20 7.71 1.51
CA ILE A 89 1.37 7.31 0.71
C ILE A 89 2.51 8.30 0.91
N THR A 90 3.64 7.81 1.42
CA THR A 90 4.89 8.56 1.55
C THR A 90 5.86 8.23 0.40
N ALA A 91 6.90 9.06 0.23
CA ALA A 91 7.90 8.87 -0.82
C ALA A 91 8.68 7.55 -0.71
N GLU A 92 8.85 7.02 0.50
CA GLU A 92 9.55 5.75 0.73
C GLU A 92 8.77 4.53 0.21
N MET A 93 7.47 4.68 -0.02
CA MET A 93 6.61 3.60 -0.51
C MET A 93 6.65 3.43 -2.03
N LEU A 94 7.38 4.30 -2.76
CA LEU A 94 7.46 4.25 -4.22
C LEU A 94 8.04 2.94 -4.72
N GLY A 95 7.45 2.40 -5.79
CA GLY A 95 7.90 1.14 -6.39
C GLY A 95 7.49 -0.12 -5.62
N HIS A 96 6.79 0.00 -4.49
CA HIS A 96 6.17 -1.12 -3.79
C HIS A 96 4.72 -1.35 -4.25
N TYR A 97 4.17 -2.52 -3.96
CA TYR A 97 2.74 -2.78 -4.16
C TYR A 97 1.92 -2.26 -2.97
N LEU A 98 0.74 -1.69 -3.22
CA LEU A 98 -0.17 -1.23 -2.16
C LEU A 98 -0.48 -2.33 -1.13
N GLY A 99 -0.59 -3.58 -1.59
CA GLY A 99 -0.86 -4.72 -0.72
C GLY A 99 0.26 -5.06 0.27
N GLU A 100 1.48 -4.57 0.09
CA GLU A 100 2.60 -4.80 1.02
C GLU A 100 2.39 -4.05 2.35
N PHE A 101 1.71 -2.91 2.31
CA PHE A 101 1.51 -2.04 3.47
C PHE A 101 0.31 -2.41 4.34
N ILE A 102 -0.53 -3.35 3.90
CA ILE A 102 -1.71 -3.78 4.65
C ILE A 102 -1.60 -5.26 5.00
N MET A 103 -1.58 -5.56 6.29
CA MET A 103 -1.68 -6.94 6.77
C MET A 103 -3.07 -7.51 6.47
N THR A 104 -3.11 -8.70 5.86
CA THR A 104 -4.35 -9.44 5.57
C THR A 104 -4.73 -10.40 6.68
N ARG A 105 -3.75 -10.79 7.51
CA ARG A 105 -3.90 -11.72 8.62
C ARG A 105 -3.45 -11.07 9.92
N LYS A 106 -4.09 -11.44 11.02
CA LYS A 106 -3.64 -11.04 12.35
C LYS A 106 -2.35 -11.79 12.68
N LYS A 107 -1.40 -11.12 13.33
CA LYS A 107 -0.22 -11.77 13.90
C LYS A 107 -0.68 -12.70 15.01
N VAL A 108 -0.32 -13.98 14.92
CA VAL A 108 -0.55 -14.94 16.01
C VAL A 108 0.71 -14.95 16.86
N SER A 109 0.58 -14.64 18.14
CA SER A 109 1.61 -14.86 19.15
C SER A 109 1.19 -16.02 20.02
N HIS A 110 2.07 -17.03 20.16
CA HIS A 110 1.87 -18.09 21.15
C HIS A 110 2.15 -17.52 22.54
N SER A 111 1.15 -16.87 23.14
CA SER A 111 1.12 -16.55 24.56
C SER A 111 0.49 -17.70 25.34
N ALA A 112 0.37 -17.56 26.67
CA ALA A 112 -0.56 -18.36 27.44
C ALA A 112 -1.94 -18.41 26.73
N PRO A 113 -2.64 -19.56 26.76
CA PRO A 113 -3.91 -19.70 26.08
C PRO A 113 -4.85 -18.58 26.53
N GLY A 114 -5.27 -17.75 25.58
CA GLY A 114 -6.30 -16.76 25.84
C GLY A 114 -7.54 -17.45 26.41
N ILE A 115 -8.24 -16.77 27.30
CA ILE A 115 -9.47 -17.29 27.89
C ILE A 115 -10.47 -17.52 26.75
N GLY A 116 -10.95 -18.77 26.61
CA GLY A 116 -11.82 -19.19 25.50
C GLY A 116 -11.13 -19.48 24.15
N ALA A 117 -9.80 -19.47 24.08
CA ALA A 117 -9.05 -19.78 22.85
C ALA A 117 -8.95 -21.29 22.55
N THR A 118 -8.92 -22.14 23.58
CA THR A 118 -8.94 -23.61 23.46
C THR A 118 -10.13 -24.19 24.22
N LYS A 119 -10.59 -25.38 23.83
CA LYS A 119 -11.64 -26.11 24.59
C LYS A 119 -11.26 -26.35 26.06
N SER A 120 -9.97 -26.38 26.38
CA SER A 120 -9.45 -26.51 27.74
C SER A 120 -9.37 -25.19 28.50
N SER A 121 -9.29 -24.04 27.81
CA SER A 121 -9.20 -22.70 28.44
C SER A 121 -10.55 -21.98 28.53
N SER A 122 -11.64 -22.63 28.11
CA SER A 122 -13.01 -22.08 28.19
C SER A 122 -13.59 -22.09 29.60
N SER A 123 -13.08 -22.94 30.50
CA SER A 123 -13.52 -23.07 31.89
C SER A 123 -12.81 -22.11 32.86
N ILE A 124 -11.75 -21.42 32.41
CA ILE A 124 -10.99 -20.50 33.25
C ILE A 124 -11.69 -19.13 33.21
N SER A 125 -12.40 -18.78 34.28
CA SER A 125 -13.04 -17.48 34.44
C SER A 125 -11.99 -16.40 34.72
N VAL A 126 -12.14 -15.21 34.11
CA VAL A 126 -11.32 -14.04 34.46
C VAL A 126 -11.79 -13.58 35.84
N ARG A 127 -10.97 -13.81 36.87
CA ARG A 127 -11.14 -13.15 38.16
C ARG A 127 -10.15 -12.02 38.26
#